data_AF-A0A973ID12-F1
#
_entry.id   AF-A0A973ID12-F1
#
_cell.length_a   1.000
_cell.length_b   1.000
_cell.length_c   1.000
_cell.angle_alpha   90.00
_cell.angle_beta   90.00
_cell.angle_gamma   90.00
#
_symmetry.space_group_name_H-M   'P 1'
#
loop_
_entity.id
_entity.type
_entity.pdbx_description
1 polymer ?
#
loop_
_entity_poly.entity_id
_entity_poly.type
_entity_poly.pdbx_seq_one_letter_code
_entity_poly.pdbx_strand_id
1 'polypeptide(L)'
;MGKNKKNVSNVVGAYPTCNACGSRNAVWDAWAEWNIAIKSKKPKPVLKHYICDKCGKDTEVVWELDLEFRKKCIRFLNDALRSGERDNSTVLITSGLKALGDKFIEAACFAVATFDQFSEDNDPYQEHDFGAIDLQGEKLFWKIDTYDQSMSMLSPDPANPKITHRVLTIMLASEY
;
A
#
# COMPACT_ATOMS: atom_id res chain seq x y z
N MET A 1 22.46 19.63 -9.69
CA MET A 1 21.74 18.41 -10.08
C MET A 1 20.39 18.40 -9.36
N GLY A 2 19.36 18.96 -10.00
CA GLY A 2 18.02 19.06 -9.42
C GLY A 2 17.41 17.67 -9.30
N LYS A 3 17.11 17.24 -8.06
CA LYS A 3 16.32 16.04 -7.82
C LYS A 3 14.97 16.25 -8.49
N ASN A 4 14.72 15.50 -9.55
CA ASN A 4 13.43 15.42 -10.22
C ASN A 4 12.45 14.83 -9.20
N LYS A 5 11.86 15.66 -8.34
CA LYS A 5 10.89 15.23 -7.32
C LYS A 5 9.67 14.75 -8.09
N LYS A 6 9.57 13.43 -8.30
CA LYS A 6 8.34 12.80 -8.82
C LYS A 6 7.17 13.40 -8.04
N ASN A 7 6.15 13.87 -8.76
CA ASN A 7 4.98 14.44 -8.12
C ASN A 7 4.22 13.31 -7.40
N VAL A 8 4.46 13.17 -6.09
CA VAL A 8 3.87 12.12 -5.26
C VAL A 8 2.49 12.50 -4.72
N SER A 9 1.89 13.62 -5.14
CA SER A 9 0.61 14.10 -4.61
C SER A 9 -0.56 13.11 -4.71
N ASN A 10 -0.49 12.17 -5.65
CA ASN A 10 -1.51 11.14 -5.87
C ASN A 10 -1.17 9.78 -5.25
N VAL A 11 -0.03 9.68 -4.55
CA VAL A 11 0.44 8.46 -3.90
C VAL A 11 -0.21 8.34 -2.52
N VAL A 12 -0.67 7.15 -2.13
CA VAL A 12 -1.28 6.91 -0.81
C VAL A 12 -0.29 7.25 0.30
N GLY A 13 -0.74 7.99 1.31
CA GLY A 13 0.14 8.48 2.38
C GLY A 13 0.97 9.70 2.01
N ALA A 14 0.74 10.30 0.83
CA ALA A 14 1.30 11.61 0.52
C ALA A 14 0.57 12.71 1.29
N TYR A 15 1.33 13.70 1.76
CA TYR A 15 0.80 14.87 2.43
C TYR A 15 1.56 16.14 2.03
N PRO A 16 0.89 17.30 1.98
CA PRO A 16 1.54 18.56 1.68
C PRO A 16 2.22 19.15 2.92
N THR A 17 3.42 19.69 2.76
CA THR A 17 4.10 20.52 3.76
C THR A 17 4.34 21.92 3.23
N CYS A 18 4.27 22.92 4.10
CA CYS A 18 4.55 24.31 3.75
C CYS A 18 6.02 24.45 3.31
N ASN A 19 6.24 24.92 2.09
CA ASN A 19 7.60 25.13 1.55
C ASN A 19 8.43 26.12 2.41
N ALA A 20 7.78 27.07 3.09
CA ALA A 20 8.46 28.08 3.89
C ALA A 20 8.86 27.61 5.30
N CYS A 21 8.06 26.79 5.98
CA CYS A 21 8.29 26.44 7.39
C CYS A 21 8.29 24.93 7.70
N GLY A 22 8.01 24.09 6.71
CA GLY A 22 7.93 22.63 6.85
C GLY A 22 6.71 22.11 7.63
N SER A 23 5.75 22.98 7.98
CA SER A 23 4.55 22.54 8.70
C SER A 23 3.68 21.62 7.83
N ARG A 24 3.17 20.53 8.42
CA ARG A 24 2.21 19.60 7.80
C ARG A 24 0.79 20.17 7.71
N ASN A 25 0.54 21.33 8.31
CA ASN A 25 -0.73 22.03 8.26
C ASN A 25 -0.74 23.05 7.11
N ALA A 26 -0.48 22.55 5.90
CA ALA A 26 -0.73 23.31 4.67
C ALA A 26 -2.12 22.90 4.16
N VAL A 27 -3.12 23.71 4.47
CA VAL A 27 -4.52 23.43 4.14
C VAL A 27 -4.86 23.97 2.76
N TRP A 28 -5.69 23.22 2.03
CA TRP A 28 -6.25 23.68 0.77
C TRP A 28 -7.42 24.62 1.05
N ASP A 29 -7.29 25.89 0.65
CA ASP A 29 -8.40 26.83 0.76
C ASP A 29 -9.39 26.61 -0.39
N ALA A 30 -10.59 26.15 -0.06
CA ALA A 30 -11.73 26.16 -0.96
C ALA A 30 -12.48 27.48 -0.79
N TRP A 31 -12.17 28.47 -1.63
CA TRP A 31 -12.87 29.75 -1.67
C TRP A 31 -14.36 29.49 -1.89
N ALA A 32 -15.25 30.13 -1.13
CA ALA A 32 -16.70 30.02 -1.33
C ALA A 32 -17.31 31.40 -1.58
N GLU A 33 -18.13 31.51 -2.62
CA GLU A 33 -18.93 32.70 -2.90
C GLU A 33 -20.29 32.60 -2.20
N TRP A 34 -20.78 33.72 -1.67
CA TRP A 34 -22.15 33.78 -1.20
C TRP A 34 -23.12 33.79 -2.39
N ASN A 35 -23.89 32.71 -2.55
CA ASN A 35 -24.92 32.64 -3.57
C ASN A 35 -26.23 33.22 -3.02
N ILE A 36 -26.62 34.36 -3.55
CA ILE A 36 -27.82 35.10 -3.13
C ILE A 36 -29.10 34.30 -3.41
N ALA A 37 -29.17 33.56 -4.53
CA ALA A 37 -30.38 32.85 -4.95
C ALA A 37 -30.76 31.72 -4.00
N ILE A 38 -29.78 31.07 -3.39
CA ILE A 38 -29.97 29.97 -2.42
C ILE A 38 -29.60 30.36 -0.99
N LYS A 39 -29.24 31.64 -0.76
CA LYS A 39 -28.80 32.21 0.52
C LYS A 39 -27.76 31.35 1.24
N SER A 40 -26.79 30.82 0.51
CA SER A 40 -25.78 29.92 1.06
C SER A 40 -24.43 30.08 0.36
N LYS A 41 -23.37 29.60 1.02
CA LYS A 41 -22.02 29.56 0.45
C LYS A 41 -21.95 28.50 -0.65
N LYS A 42 -21.48 28.88 -1.84
CA LYS A 42 -21.17 27.99 -2.96
C LYS A 42 -19.65 27.91 -3.12
N PRO A 43 -19.02 26.73 -2.99
CA PRO A 43 -17.59 26.60 -3.22
C PRO A 43 -17.22 26.93 -4.67
N LYS A 44 -16.14 27.70 -4.85
CA LYS A 44 -15.50 27.96 -6.13
C LYS A 44 -14.51 26.84 -6.45
N PRO A 45 -14.55 26.27 -7.67
CA PRO A 45 -13.73 25.11 -7.98
C PRO A 45 -12.24 25.41 -8.29
N VAL A 46 -11.76 26.66 -8.31
CA VAL A 46 -10.59 27.01 -9.18
C VAL A 46 -9.36 27.64 -8.51
N LEU A 47 -9.31 27.92 -7.21
CA LEU A 47 -8.08 28.48 -6.61
C LEU A 47 -7.30 27.42 -5.83
N LYS A 48 -6.15 27.01 -6.38
CA LYS A 48 -5.16 26.12 -5.73
C LYS A 48 -4.20 26.93 -4.86
N HIS A 49 -4.72 27.68 -3.90
CA HIS A 49 -3.87 28.33 -2.91
C HIS A 49 -3.83 27.46 -1.66
N TYR A 50 -2.62 27.12 -1.21
CA TYR A 50 -2.43 26.49 0.08
C TYR A 50 -2.11 27.57 1.09
N ILE A 51 -2.81 27.55 2.22
CA ILE A 51 -2.53 28.43 3.34
C ILE A 51 -1.83 27.58 4.39
N CYS A 52 -0.71 28.08 4.92
CA CYS A 52 -0.07 27.44 6.06
C CYS A 52 -0.60 28.04 7.35
N ASP A 53 -1.26 27.23 8.19
CA ASP A 53 -1.81 27.70 9.47
C ASP A 53 -0.74 28.28 10.40
N LYS A 54 0.49 27.76 10.31
CA LYS A 54 1.63 28.25 11.10
C LYS A 54 2.17 29.58 10.60
N CYS A 55 2.21 29.78 9.28
CA CYS A 55 2.72 31.01 8.68
C CYS A 55 1.64 32.09 8.52
N GLY A 56 0.36 31.71 8.56
CA GLY A 56 -0.79 32.59 8.32
C GLY A 56 -0.86 33.17 6.91
N LYS A 57 -0.17 32.57 5.92
CA LYS A 57 -0.05 33.10 4.57
C LYS A 57 -0.08 32.01 3.50
N ASP A 58 -0.34 32.44 2.28
CA ASP A 58 -0.21 31.61 1.08
C ASP A 58 1.18 31.00 0.99
N THR A 59 1.24 29.73 0.62
CA THR A 59 2.46 28.97 0.45
C THR A 59 2.35 28.05 -0.75
N GLU A 60 3.47 27.80 -1.41
CA GLU A 60 3.64 26.59 -2.19
C GLU A 60 3.80 25.40 -1.24
N VAL A 61 3.40 24.21 -1.68
CA VAL A 61 3.56 22.97 -0.91
C VAL A 61 4.59 22.06 -1.52
N VAL A 62 5.35 21.41 -0.65
CA VAL A 62 6.17 20.26 -1.00
C VAL A 62 5.39 19.02 -0.60
N TRP A 63 5.28 18.06 -1.51
CA TRP A 63 4.65 16.79 -1.19
C TRP A 63 5.68 15.84 -0.58
N GLU A 64 5.36 15.32 0.59
CA GLU A 64 6.14 14.33 1.32
C GLU A 64 5.36 13.02 1.41
N LEU A 65 6.07 11.92 1.67
CA LEU A 65 5.47 10.61 1.87
C LEU A 65 5.62 10.21 3.33
N ASP A 66 4.51 9.77 3.94
CA ASP A 66 4.55 9.09 5.22
C ASP A 66 4.88 7.61 4.99
N LEU A 67 6.18 7.28 5.05
CA LEU A 67 6.66 5.91 4.83
C LEU A 67 6.13 4.93 5.89
N GLU A 68 5.94 5.38 7.13
CA GLU A 68 5.42 4.53 8.21
C GLU A 68 3.93 4.22 8.01
N PHE A 69 3.13 5.21 7.60
CA PHE A 69 1.75 4.99 7.21
C PHE A 69 1.65 4.04 6.02
N ARG A 70 2.47 4.26 4.97
CA ARG A 70 2.47 3.42 3.77
C ARG A 70 2.81 1.97 4.10
N LYS A 71 3.87 1.74 4.87
CA LYS A 71 4.27 0.41 5.34
C LYS A 71 3.13 -0.30 6.09
N LYS A 72 2.43 0.41 6.99
CA LYS A 72 1.26 -0.12 7.69
C LYS A 72 0.11 -0.46 6.73
N CYS A 73 -0.15 0.36 5.72
CA CYS A 73 -1.15 0.07 4.70
C CYS A 73 -0.79 -1.18 3.88
N ILE A 74 0.47 -1.29 3.46
CA ILE A 74 0.95 -2.45 2.68
C ILE A 74 0.81 -3.73 3.52
N ARG A 75 1.30 -3.69 4.76
CA ARG A 75 1.16 -4.78 5.73
C ARG A 75 -0.28 -5.22 5.89
N PHE A 76 -1.19 -4.27 6.16
CA PHE A 76 -2.61 -4.55 6.32
C PHE A 76 -3.20 -5.26 5.09
N LEU A 77 -2.88 -4.79 3.88
CA LEU A 77 -3.37 -5.38 2.64
C LEU A 77 -2.76 -6.76 2.35
N ASN A 78 -1.51 -6.99 2.75
CA ASN A 78 -0.87 -8.30 2.64
C ASN A 78 -1.50 -9.30 3.62
N ASP A 79 -1.70 -8.90 4.87
CA ASP A 79 -2.38 -9.70 5.90
C ASP A 79 -3.83 -10.05 5.51
N ALA A 80 -4.54 -9.09 4.91
CA ALA A 80 -5.88 -9.31 4.36
C ALA A 80 -5.88 -10.40 3.28
N LEU A 81 -4.93 -10.37 2.33
CA LEU A 81 -4.79 -11.41 1.31
C LEU A 81 -4.46 -12.77 1.91
N ARG A 82 -3.50 -12.84 2.85
CA ARG A 82 -3.17 -14.10 3.56
C ARG A 82 -4.40 -14.68 4.26
N SER A 83 -5.22 -13.82 4.87
CA SER A 83 -6.39 -14.20 5.66
C SER A 83 -7.63 -14.56 4.85
N GLY A 84 -7.65 -14.29 3.55
CA GLY A 84 -8.77 -14.71 2.68
C GLY A 84 -9.38 -13.64 1.79
N GLU A 85 -8.98 -12.36 1.92
CA GLU A 85 -9.47 -11.31 1.01
C GLU A 85 -8.93 -11.51 -0.41
N ARG A 86 -9.75 -11.26 -1.42
CA ARG A 86 -9.42 -11.60 -2.82
C ARG A 86 -9.52 -10.44 -3.81
N ASP A 87 -9.81 -9.23 -3.37
CA ASP A 87 -9.90 -8.05 -4.25
C ASP A 87 -8.57 -7.76 -4.96
N ASN A 88 -8.60 -7.66 -6.29
CA ASN A 88 -7.42 -7.46 -7.14
C ASN A 88 -6.24 -8.37 -6.74
N SER A 89 -6.51 -9.67 -6.61
CA SER A 89 -5.47 -10.60 -6.18
C SER A 89 -5.55 -11.96 -6.85
N THR A 90 -4.42 -12.66 -6.84
CA THR A 90 -4.28 -14.04 -7.29
C THR A 90 -3.58 -14.85 -6.22
N VAL A 91 -4.06 -16.08 -5.96
CA VAL A 91 -3.33 -17.06 -5.17
C VAL A 91 -2.78 -18.13 -6.11
N LEU A 92 -1.47 -18.32 -6.08
CA LEU A 92 -0.75 -19.29 -6.89
C LEU A 92 -0.19 -20.39 -5.97
N ILE A 93 -0.48 -21.64 -6.34
CA ILE A 93 0.08 -22.84 -5.72
C ILE A 93 0.94 -23.52 -6.77
N THR A 94 2.22 -23.72 -6.49
CA THR A 94 3.17 -24.35 -7.41
C THR A 94 2.87 -25.84 -7.62
N SER A 95 3.45 -26.41 -8.68
CA SER A 95 3.25 -27.82 -9.03
C SER A 95 3.78 -28.77 -7.96
N GLY A 96 4.90 -28.46 -7.32
CA GLY A 96 5.46 -29.29 -6.25
C GLY A 96 4.51 -29.39 -5.07
N LEU A 97 3.99 -28.25 -4.61
CA LEU A 97 3.00 -28.21 -3.54
C LEU A 97 1.68 -28.90 -3.94
N LYS A 98 1.23 -28.74 -5.20
CA LYS A 98 0.05 -29.45 -5.73
C LYS A 98 0.21 -30.97 -5.71
N ALA A 99 1.41 -31.48 -5.95
CA ALA A 99 1.68 -32.92 -5.97
C ALA A 99 1.50 -33.58 -4.59
N LEU A 100 1.52 -32.80 -3.49
CA LEU A 100 1.27 -33.27 -2.13
C LEU A 100 -0.23 -33.45 -1.81
N GLY A 101 -1.11 -33.01 -2.69
CA GLY A 101 -2.56 -33.24 -2.62
C GLY A 101 -3.35 -32.19 -1.83
N ASP A 102 -4.67 -32.18 -2.04
CA ASP A 102 -5.56 -31.10 -1.60
C ASP A 102 -5.55 -30.86 -0.08
N LYS A 103 -5.49 -31.92 0.73
CA LYS A 103 -5.41 -31.79 2.20
C LYS A 103 -4.14 -31.06 2.66
N PHE A 104 -3.03 -31.28 1.96
CA PHE A 104 -1.79 -30.60 2.27
C PHE A 104 -1.89 -29.12 1.85
N ILE A 105 -2.49 -28.84 0.69
CA ILE A 105 -2.73 -27.46 0.22
C ILE A 105 -3.64 -26.71 1.21
N GLU A 106 -4.71 -27.32 1.69
CA GLU A 106 -5.59 -26.72 2.71
C GLU A 106 -4.81 -26.38 3.99
N ALA A 107 -3.97 -27.31 4.47
CA ALA A 107 -3.12 -27.09 5.63
C ALA A 107 -2.08 -25.98 5.39
N ALA A 108 -1.50 -25.91 4.19
CA ALA A 108 -0.55 -24.86 3.81
C ALA A 108 -1.23 -23.49 3.75
N CYS A 109 -2.41 -23.39 3.11
CA CYS A 109 -3.20 -22.16 3.08
C CYS A 109 -3.59 -21.70 4.49
N PHE A 110 -4.00 -22.62 5.37
CA PHE A 110 -4.30 -22.31 6.76
C PHE A 110 -3.06 -21.78 7.50
N ALA A 111 -1.91 -22.46 7.34
CA ALA A 111 -0.67 -22.05 7.97
C ALA A 111 -0.22 -20.65 7.51
N VAL A 112 -0.36 -20.33 6.22
CA VAL A 112 -0.09 -18.98 5.69
C VAL A 112 -1.05 -17.95 6.26
N ALA A 113 -2.35 -18.27 6.37
CA ALA A 113 -3.36 -17.36 6.91
C ALA A 113 -3.12 -17.03 8.39
N THR A 114 -2.60 -17.98 9.18
CA THR A 114 -2.35 -17.79 10.61
C THR A 114 -0.89 -17.45 10.94
N PHE A 115 -0.02 -17.30 9.94
CA PHE A 115 1.41 -17.06 10.18
C PHE A 115 1.64 -15.71 10.89
N ASP A 116 2.38 -15.76 11.99
CA ASP A 116 2.72 -14.60 12.84
C ASP A 116 4.21 -14.54 13.24
N GLN A 117 5.03 -15.47 12.74
CA GLN A 117 6.47 -15.58 13.07
C GLN A 117 7.34 -14.65 12.20
N PHE A 118 7.00 -13.36 12.20
CA PHE A 118 7.78 -12.33 11.49
C PHE A 118 9.00 -11.91 12.31
N SER A 119 10.16 -11.85 11.65
CA SER A 119 11.45 -11.46 12.21
C SER A 119 12.20 -10.57 11.22
N GLU A 120 13.32 -9.97 11.65
CA GLU A 120 14.17 -9.17 10.76
C GLU A 120 14.73 -9.99 9.59
N ASP A 121 14.89 -11.31 9.77
CA ASP A 121 15.42 -12.20 8.74
C ASP A 121 14.44 -12.48 7.60
N ASN A 122 13.12 -12.57 7.90
CA ASN A 122 12.10 -12.91 6.91
C ASN A 122 11.19 -11.72 6.52
N ASP A 123 11.19 -10.64 7.28
CA ASP A 123 10.36 -9.44 7.06
C ASP A 123 11.13 -8.15 7.34
N PRO A 124 12.26 -7.89 6.65
CA PRO A 124 13.10 -6.71 6.89
C PRO A 124 12.37 -5.40 6.59
N TYR A 125 11.40 -5.43 5.66
CA TYR A 125 10.58 -4.27 5.29
C TYR A 125 9.34 -4.12 6.14
N GLN A 126 9.04 -5.09 7.00
CA GLN A 126 7.92 -5.00 7.93
C GLN A 126 6.57 -4.90 7.19
N GLU A 127 6.48 -5.53 6.03
CA GLU A 127 5.34 -5.51 5.10
C GLU A 127 4.59 -6.84 5.05
N HIS A 128 5.07 -7.87 5.75
CA HIS A 128 4.44 -9.21 5.82
C HIS A 128 4.24 -9.83 4.43
N ASP A 129 5.22 -9.66 3.54
CA ASP A 129 5.18 -10.11 2.15
C ASP A 129 5.94 -11.41 1.91
N PHE A 130 6.59 -11.98 2.93
CA PHE A 130 7.32 -13.24 2.84
C PHE A 130 7.26 -14.04 4.14
N GLY A 131 7.31 -15.36 4.04
CA GLY A 131 7.49 -16.23 5.20
C GLY A 131 7.89 -17.65 4.84
N ALA A 132 8.38 -18.37 5.85
CA ALA A 132 8.81 -19.76 5.76
C ALA A 132 8.10 -20.61 6.81
N ILE A 133 7.61 -21.79 6.42
CA ILE A 133 6.81 -22.67 7.27
C ILE A 133 7.34 -24.09 7.12
N ASP A 134 7.57 -24.78 8.23
CA ASP A 134 7.79 -26.23 8.23
C ASP A 134 6.46 -26.93 8.50
N LEU A 135 5.94 -27.67 7.51
CA LEU A 135 4.62 -28.32 7.55
C LEU A 135 4.74 -29.80 7.18
N GLN A 136 4.43 -30.68 8.15
CA GLN A 136 4.43 -32.15 7.96
C GLN A 136 5.74 -32.72 7.37
N GLY A 137 6.89 -32.11 7.71
CA GLY A 137 8.21 -32.53 7.22
C GLY A 137 8.66 -31.85 5.94
N GLU A 138 7.81 -31.05 5.30
CA GLU A 138 8.15 -30.24 4.14
C GLU A 138 8.39 -28.78 4.54
N LYS A 139 9.42 -28.16 3.97
CA LYS A 139 9.65 -26.72 4.12
C LYS A 139 8.96 -25.98 2.98
N LEU A 140 8.11 -25.02 3.34
CA LEU A 140 7.35 -24.18 2.42
C LEU A 140 7.85 -22.74 2.51
N PHE A 141 7.84 -22.04 1.37
CA PHE A 141 7.91 -20.59 1.31
C PHE A 141 6.61 -20.04 0.76
N TRP A 142 6.26 -18.84 1.22
CA TRP A 142 5.22 -18.05 0.60
C TRP A 142 5.69 -16.62 0.44
N LYS A 143 5.20 -15.95 -0.61
CA LYS A 143 5.48 -14.54 -0.86
C LYS A 143 4.30 -13.81 -1.49
N ILE A 144 4.25 -12.49 -1.31
CA ILE A 144 3.27 -11.61 -1.94
C ILE A 144 4.00 -10.62 -2.85
N ASP A 145 3.81 -10.77 -4.15
CA ASP A 145 4.32 -9.81 -5.13
C ASP A 145 3.22 -8.79 -5.51
N THR A 146 3.59 -7.52 -5.70
CA THR A 146 2.66 -6.45 -6.07
C THR A 146 2.90 -5.95 -7.50
N TYR A 147 1.89 -6.06 -8.35
CA TYR A 147 1.90 -5.64 -9.75
C TYR A 147 0.92 -4.51 -10.01
N ASP A 148 1.06 -3.86 -11.16
CA ASP A 148 -0.01 -3.04 -11.73
C ASP A 148 -1.22 -3.92 -12.11
N GLN A 149 -2.36 -3.30 -12.45
CA GLN A 149 -3.58 -4.05 -12.77
C GLN A 149 -3.44 -4.95 -14.01
N SER A 150 -2.52 -4.62 -14.92
CA SER A 150 -2.26 -5.45 -16.11
C SER A 150 -1.33 -6.64 -15.84
N MET A 151 -0.78 -6.74 -14.62
CA MET A 151 0.23 -7.72 -14.23
C MET A 151 1.48 -7.72 -15.14
N SER A 152 1.80 -6.58 -15.75
CA SER A 152 2.94 -6.44 -16.67
C SER A 152 4.17 -5.82 -16.00
N MET A 153 3.94 -4.99 -14.99
CA MET A 153 4.99 -4.25 -14.27
C MET A 153 4.71 -4.26 -12.76
N LEU A 154 5.71 -3.90 -11.96
CA LEU A 154 5.51 -3.66 -10.53
C LEU A 154 4.49 -2.54 -10.30
N SER A 155 3.72 -2.66 -9.21
CA SER A 155 2.73 -1.63 -8.86
C SER A 155 3.40 -0.26 -8.67
N PRO A 156 2.85 0.82 -9.24
CA PRO A 156 3.34 2.17 -8.98
C PRO A 156 3.03 2.64 -7.54
N ASP A 157 2.07 2.02 -6.85
CA ASP A 157 1.75 2.33 -5.46
C ASP A 157 1.17 1.11 -4.72
N PRO A 158 2.03 0.26 -4.11
CA PRO A 158 1.61 -0.92 -3.36
C PRO A 158 0.62 -0.61 -2.23
N ALA A 159 0.64 0.59 -1.65
CA ALA A 159 -0.29 1.00 -0.59
C ALA A 159 -1.71 1.31 -1.13
N ASN A 160 -1.91 1.33 -2.45
CA ASN A 160 -3.19 1.60 -3.09
C ASN A 160 -3.81 0.32 -3.67
N PRO A 161 -4.85 -0.26 -3.05
CA PRO A 161 -5.47 -1.51 -3.52
C PRO A 161 -6.26 -1.35 -4.82
N LYS A 162 -6.62 -0.11 -5.21
CA LYS A 162 -7.38 0.13 -6.44
C LYS A 162 -6.54 0.03 -7.71
N ILE A 163 -5.22 0.18 -7.60
CA ILE A 163 -4.30 0.15 -8.75
C ILE A 163 -3.22 -0.93 -8.62
N THR A 164 -3.26 -1.72 -7.54
CA THR A 164 -2.32 -2.80 -7.26
C THR A 164 -3.02 -4.13 -7.38
N HIS A 165 -2.43 -5.05 -8.14
CA HIS A 165 -2.79 -6.46 -8.15
C HIS A 165 -1.79 -7.24 -7.28
N ARG A 166 -2.25 -7.98 -6.27
CA ARG A 166 -1.39 -8.77 -5.37
C ARG A 166 -1.37 -10.24 -5.74
N VAL A 167 -0.20 -10.85 -5.74
CA VAL A 167 -0.04 -12.28 -6.04
C VAL A 167 0.57 -12.98 -4.84
N LEU A 168 -0.24 -13.74 -4.11
CA LEU A 168 0.25 -14.65 -3.09
C LEU A 168 0.69 -15.95 -3.75
N THR A 169 1.97 -16.28 -3.67
CA THR A 169 2.51 -17.57 -4.14
C THR A 169 2.87 -18.43 -2.95
N ILE A 170 2.38 -19.66 -2.90
CA ILE A 170 2.76 -20.69 -1.92
C ILE A 170 3.48 -21.81 -2.66
N MET A 171 4.68 -22.16 -2.20
CA MET A 171 5.57 -23.08 -2.88
C MET A 171 6.41 -23.92 -1.92
N LEU A 172 6.94 -25.04 -2.40
CA LEU A 172 8.01 -25.75 -1.68
C LEU A 172 9.26 -24.88 -1.66
N ALA A 173 10.05 -24.94 -0.58
CA ALA A 173 11.32 -24.22 -0.50
C ALA A 173 12.34 -24.71 -1.53
N SER A 174 12.17 -25.90 -2.11
CA SER A 174 12.98 -26.41 -3.23
C SER A 174 12.61 -25.80 -4.59
N GLU A 175 11.47 -25.08 -4.68
CA GLU A 175 11.00 -24.39 -5.89
C GLU A 175 11.37 -22.89 -5.91
N TYR A 176 12.05 -22.42 -4.86
CA TYR A 176 12.49 -21.03 -4.68
C TYR A 176 13.98 -20.88 -4.96
#